data_AF-A0A0C9W536-F1
#
_entry.id   AF-A0A0C9W536-F1
#
_cell.length_a   1.000
_cell.length_b   1.000
_cell.length_c   1.000
_cell.angle_alpha   90.00
_cell.angle_beta   90.00
_cell.angle_gamma   90.00
#
_symmetry.space_group_name_H-M   'P 1'
#
loop_
_entity.id
_entity.type
_entity.pdbx_description
1 polymer ?
#
loop_
_entity_poly.entity_id
_entity_poly.type
_entity_poly.pdbx_seq_one_letter_code
_entity_poly.pdbx_strand_id
1 'polypeptide(L)'
;MHYYYKDRQESRLDQAIREFKRAVDLCPSSHRGRSAALSNLAMAKFISCQARETHLDLDEPISLFKEALDLRPPHDPDHACTLINLSIALLARFRGRGRVALADADEAEE
;
A
#
# COMPACT_ATOMS: atom_id res chain seq x y z
N MET A 1 14.55 -23.60 -5.97
CA MET A 1 15.02 -22.20 -6.17
C MET A 1 13.91 -21.18 -5.97
N HIS A 2 12.74 -21.30 -6.60
CA HIS A 2 11.64 -20.32 -6.48
C HIS A 2 11.19 -19.99 -5.03
N TYR A 3 11.02 -21.00 -4.17
CA TYR A 3 10.62 -20.80 -2.76
C TYR A 3 11.60 -19.94 -1.94
N TYR A 4 12.91 -20.18 -2.08
CA TYR A 4 13.94 -19.38 -1.40
C TYR A 4 13.93 -17.90 -1.81
N TYR A 5 13.55 -17.58 -3.05
CA TYR A 5 13.45 -16.19 -3.50
C TYR A 5 12.18 -15.50 -2.97
N LYS A 6 11.06 -16.24 -2.88
CA LYS A 6 9.81 -15.73 -2.30
C LYS A 6 9.99 -15.40 -0.82
N ASP A 7 10.51 -16.34 -0.02
CA ASP A 7 10.77 -16.13 1.41
C ASP A 7 11.73 -14.96 1.68
N ARG A 8 12.78 -14.84 0.86
CA ARG A 8 13.76 -13.75 0.98
C ARG A 8 13.17 -12.39 0.57
N GLN A 9 12.24 -12.35 -0.37
CA GLN A 9 11.54 -11.12 -0.75
C GLN A 9 10.50 -10.71 0.30
N GLU A 10 9.73 -11.66 0.84
CA GLU A 10 8.80 -11.41 1.94
C GLU A 10 9.53 -10.86 3.18
N SER A 11 10.67 -11.46 3.53
CA SER A 11 11.53 -10.96 4.61
C SER A 11 12.03 -9.53 4.39
N ARG A 12 12.38 -9.16 3.14
CA ARG A 12 12.83 -7.80 2.80
C ARG A 12 11.69 -6.79 2.82
N LEU A 13 10.50 -7.18 2.36
CA LEU A 13 9.30 -6.34 2.41
C LEU A 13 8.89 -6.05 3.85
N ASP A 14 8.90 -7.06 4.72
CA ASP A 14 8.59 -6.88 6.13
C ASP A 14 9.61 -5.98 6.84
N GLN A 15 10.88 -6.08 6.46
CA GLN A 15 11.91 -5.15 6.94
C GLN A 15 11.64 -3.72 6.48
N ALA A 16 11.32 -3.51 5.20
CA ALA A 16 10.99 -2.19 4.68
C ALA A 16 9.78 -1.58 5.41
N ILE A 17 8.73 -2.36 5.65
CA ILE A 17 7.55 -1.93 6.41
C ILE A 17 7.94 -1.49 7.83
N ARG A 18 8.78 -2.27 8.54
CA ARG A 18 9.24 -1.92 9.89
C ARG A 18 10.02 -0.60 9.90
N GLU A 19 10.95 -0.42 8.97
CA GLU A 19 11.76 0.81 8.91
C GLU A 19 10.93 2.03 8.52
N PHE A 20 10.00 1.91 7.57
CA PHE A 20 9.11 3.02 7.23
C PHE A 20 8.14 3.36 8.36
N LYS A 21 7.64 2.35 9.10
CA LYS A 21 6.84 2.59 10.30
C LYS A 21 7.64 3.38 11.35
N ARG A 22 8.87 2.96 11.62
CA ARG A 22 9.79 3.69 12.50
C ARG A 22 10.03 5.13 12.02
N ALA A 23 10.19 5.33 10.71
CA ALA A 23 10.35 6.67 10.15
C ALA A 23 9.11 7.55 10.39
N VAL A 24 7.90 6.99 10.28
CA VAL A 24 6.65 7.70 10.61
C VAL A 24 6.58 8.03 12.10
N ASP A 25 6.95 7.10 12.99
CA ASP A 25 6.95 7.30 14.44
C ASP A 25 7.94 8.39 14.89
N LEU A 26 9.07 8.52 14.18
CA LEU A 26 10.09 9.54 14.42
C LEU A 26 9.73 10.91 13.81
N CYS A 27 8.78 10.98 12.87
CA CYS A 27 8.38 12.21 12.21
C CYS A 27 7.05 12.73 12.79
N PRO A 28 7.04 13.74 13.67
CA PRO A 28 5.80 14.37 14.13
C PRO A 28 5.00 14.97 12.95
N SER A 29 3.71 15.25 13.15
CA SER A 29 2.78 15.71 12.11
C SER A 29 3.25 16.94 11.33
N SER A 30 4.00 17.84 11.97
CA SER A 30 4.58 19.05 11.35
C SER A 30 5.90 18.83 10.61
N HIS A 31 6.48 17.62 10.67
CA HIS A 31 7.77 17.34 10.06
C HIS A 31 7.65 17.18 8.54
N ARG A 32 8.47 17.92 7.79
CA ARG A 32 8.48 17.89 6.30
C ARG A 32 8.65 16.49 5.72
N GLY A 33 9.39 15.61 6.41
CA GLY A 33 9.61 14.23 5.97
C GLY A 33 8.45 13.26 6.24
N ARG A 34 7.41 13.66 6.98
CA ARG A 34 6.31 12.75 7.37
C ARG A 34 5.51 12.26 6.17
N SER A 35 5.19 13.14 5.22
CA SER A 35 4.44 12.78 4.00
C SER A 35 5.18 11.73 3.16
N ALA A 36 6.51 11.87 3.03
CA ALA A 36 7.36 10.90 2.35
C ALA A 36 7.41 9.56 3.10
N ALA A 37 7.56 9.57 4.43
CA ALA A 37 7.56 8.36 5.24
C ALA A 37 6.22 7.60 5.13
N LEU A 38 5.08 8.31 5.21
CA LEU A 38 3.74 7.74 5.04
C LEU A 38 3.54 7.15 3.64
N SER A 39 3.93 7.88 2.58
CA SER A 39 3.82 7.36 1.21
C SER A 39 4.65 6.12 0.97
N ASN A 40 5.86 6.06 1.52
CA ASN A 40 6.73 4.91 1.38
C ASN A 40 6.23 3.71 2.21
N LEU A 41 5.69 3.96 3.41
CA LEU A 41 5.01 2.92 4.20
C LEU A 41 3.80 2.36 3.46
N ALA A 42 2.97 3.24 2.89
CA ALA A 42 1.82 2.86 2.08
C ALA A 42 2.22 1.98 0.89
N MET A 43 3.27 2.37 0.17
CA MET A 43 3.79 1.61 -0.97
C MET A 43 4.33 0.23 -0.54
N ALA A 44 5.09 0.15 0.54
CA ALA A 44 5.61 -1.11 1.04
C ALA A 44 4.48 -2.08 1.45
N LYS A 45 3.45 -1.57 2.13
CA LYS A 45 2.26 -2.35 2.48
C LYS A 45 1.45 -2.76 1.25
N PHE A 46 1.27 -1.87 0.29
CA PHE A 46 0.61 -2.18 -0.99
C PHE A 46 1.30 -3.34 -1.73
N ILE A 47 2.63 -3.30 -1.84
CA ILE A 47 3.41 -4.37 -2.47
C ILE A 47 3.27 -5.67 -1.67
N SER A 48 3.32 -5.60 -0.34
CA SER A 48 3.10 -6.75 0.55
C SER A 48 1.74 -7.41 0.31
N CYS A 49 0.65 -6.63 0.24
CA CYS A 49 -0.70 -7.17 0.02
C CYS A 49 -0.82 -7.84 -1.35
N GLN A 50 -0.15 -7.31 -2.37
CA GLN A 50 -0.10 -7.94 -3.69
C GLN A 50 0.72 -9.24 -3.70
N ALA A 51 1.86 -9.27 -3.01
CA ALA A 51 2.75 -10.45 -2.96
C ALA A 51 2.13 -11.63 -2.19
N ARG A 52 1.31 -11.33 -1.18
CA ARG A 52 0.66 -12.32 -0.32
C ARG A 52 -0.69 -12.81 -0.84
N GLU A 53 -1.11 -12.33 -2.01
CA GLU A 53 -2.45 -12.58 -2.60
C GLU A 53 -3.60 -12.19 -1.64
N THR A 54 -3.31 -11.41 -0.59
CA THR A 54 -4.30 -10.80 0.30
C THR A 54 -4.87 -9.56 -0.39
N HIS A 55 -5.43 -9.75 -1.59
CA HIS A 55 -5.93 -8.72 -2.48
C HIS A 55 -7.04 -7.84 -1.89
N LEU A 56 -7.53 -8.18 -0.69
CA LEU A 56 -8.69 -7.57 -0.06
C LEU A 56 -8.33 -6.53 1.01
N ASP A 57 -7.17 -6.64 1.66
CA ASP A 57 -6.76 -5.68 2.68
C ASP A 57 -5.88 -4.57 2.11
N LEU A 58 -6.48 -3.76 1.23
CA LEU A 58 -5.87 -2.53 0.73
C LEU A 58 -6.31 -1.29 1.52
N ASP A 59 -7.07 -1.46 2.60
CA ASP A 59 -7.59 -0.36 3.41
C ASP A 59 -6.47 0.43 4.08
N GLU A 60 -5.52 -0.24 4.71
CA GLU A 60 -4.40 0.42 5.37
C GLU A 60 -3.47 1.18 4.39
N PRO A 61 -2.98 0.59 3.27
CA PRO A 61 -2.24 1.34 2.26
C PRO A 61 -2.99 2.57 1.72
N ILE A 62 -4.29 2.44 1.45
CA ILE A 62 -5.11 3.56 0.95
C ILE A 62 -5.21 4.67 1.99
N SER A 63 -5.43 4.32 3.27
CA SER A 63 -5.48 5.31 4.36
C SER A 63 -4.17 6.07 4.49
N LEU A 64 -3.04 5.37 4.40
CA LEU A 64 -1.71 5.99 4.49
C LEU A 64 -1.39 6.90 3.31
N PHE A 65 -1.80 6.53 2.08
CA PHE A 65 -1.66 7.42 0.93
C PHE A 65 -2.52 8.68 1.07
N LYS A 66 -3.72 8.58 1.65
CA LYS A 66 -4.57 9.74 1.94
C LYS A 66 -3.91 10.66 2.98
N GLU A 67 -3.42 10.12 4.09
CA GLU A 67 -2.72 10.93 5.10
C GLU A 67 -1.48 11.62 4.49
N ALA A 68 -0.72 10.92 3.64
CA ALA A 68 0.41 11.54 2.94
C ALA A 68 -0.01 12.66 1.98
N LEU A 69 -1.17 12.52 1.33
CA LEU A 69 -1.72 13.51 0.41
C LEU A 69 -2.24 14.74 1.16
N ASP A 70 -2.86 14.57 2.33
CA ASP A 70 -3.31 15.67 3.18
C ASP A 70 -2.15 16.57 3.63
N LEU A 71 -0.95 15.99 3.77
CA LEU A 71 0.29 16.71 4.11
C LEU A 71 1.00 17.33 2.89
N ARG A 72 0.53 17.05 1.67
CA ARG A 72 1.12 17.55 0.41
C ARG A 72 0.11 18.45 -0.29
N PRO A 73 0.20 19.79 -0.17
CA PRO A 73 -0.68 20.69 -0.91
C PRO A 73 -0.47 20.55 -2.43
N PRO A 74 -1.39 21.05 -3.27
CA PRO A 74 -1.32 20.87 -4.74
C PRO A 74 -0.03 21.37 -5.42
N HIS A 75 0.70 22.30 -4.78
CA HIS A 75 1.96 22.84 -5.27
C HIS A 75 3.20 22.05 -4.82
N ASP A 76 3.02 21.04 -3.97
CA ASP A 76 4.11 20.16 -3.54
C ASP A 76 4.57 19.28 -4.71
N PRO A 77 5.89 19.18 -4.98
CA PRO A 77 6.42 18.38 -6.07
C PRO A 77 5.98 16.91 -6.07
N ASP A 78 5.74 16.34 -4.88
CA ASP A 78 5.37 14.94 -4.71
C ASP A 78 3.84 14.74 -4.66
N HIS A 79 3.03 15.81 -4.73
CA HIS A 79 1.57 15.73 -4.67
C HIS A 79 1.01 14.81 -5.77
N ALA A 80 1.45 15.05 -7.01
CA ALA A 80 1.03 14.27 -8.17
C ALA A 80 1.42 12.79 -8.05
N CYS A 81 2.65 12.50 -7.60
CA CYS A 81 3.11 11.13 -7.38
C CYS A 81 2.27 10.40 -6.32
N THR A 82 1.91 11.09 -5.24
CA THR A 82 1.05 10.53 -4.16
C THR A 82 -0.35 10.20 -4.69
N LEU A 83 -0.93 11.10 -5.48
CA LEU A 83 -2.22 10.90 -6.16
C LEU A 83 -2.22 9.70 -7.11
N ILE A 84 -1.16 9.55 -7.91
CA ILE A 84 -1.00 8.41 -8.82
C ILE A 84 -0.96 7.10 -8.02
N ASN A 85 -0.17 7.05 -6.95
CA ASN A 85 -0.07 5.86 -6.10
C ASN A 85 -1.40 5.52 -5.41
N LEU A 86 -2.11 6.52 -4.88
CA LEU A 86 -3.45 6.34 -4.32
C LEU A 86 -4.42 5.79 -5.36
N SER A 87 -4.39 6.31 -6.58
CA SER A 87 -5.25 5.86 -7.69
C SER A 87 -4.96 4.41 -8.08
N ILE A 88 -3.68 4.01 -8.11
CA ILE A 88 -3.27 2.63 -8.36
C ILE A 88 -3.80 1.70 -7.26
N ALA A 89 -3.68 2.09 -5.98
CA ALA A 89 -4.18 1.29 -4.87
C ALA A 89 -5.71 1.12 -4.91
N LEU A 90 -6.45 2.18 -5.24
CA LEU A 90 -7.91 2.14 -5.40
C LEU A 90 -8.33 1.22 -6.57
N LEU A 91 -7.64 1.31 -7.71
CA LEU A 91 -7.89 0.46 -8.86
C LEU A 91 -7.63 -1.02 -8.55
N ALA A 92 -6.54 -1.32 -7.84
CA ALA A 92 -6.22 -2.67 -7.40
C ALA A 92 -7.32 -3.24 -6.48
N ARG A 93 -7.83 -2.42 -5.54
CA ARG A 93 -8.93 -2.83 -4.65
C ARG A 93 -10.22 -3.12 -5.40
N PHE A 94 -10.58 -2.29 -6.38
CA PHE A 94 -11.74 -2.53 -7.23
C PHE A 94 -11.63 -3.86 -7.99
N ARG A 95 -10.46 -4.13 -8.59
CA ARG A 95 -10.19 -5.39 -9.30
C ARG A 95 -10.20 -6.60 -8.38
N GLY A 96 -9.66 -6.48 -7.17
CA GLY A 96 -9.68 -7.55 -6.16
C GLY A 96 -11.09 -7.94 -5.74
N ARG A 97 -11.95 -6.96 -5.46
CA ARG A 97 -13.37 -7.21 -5.14
C ARG A 97 -14.13 -7.83 -6.30
N GLY A 98 -13.87 -7.38 -7.54
CA GLY A 98 -14.49 -7.95 -8.73
C GLY A 98 -14.15 -9.42 -8.94
N ARG A 99 -12.92 -9.86 -8.59
CA ARG A 99 -12.54 -11.28 -8.65
C ARG A 99 -13.28 -12.14 -7.62
N VAL A 100 -13.41 -11.66 -6.39
CA VAL A 100 -14.15 -12.37 -5.33
C VAL A 100 -15.62 -12.53 -5.72
N ALA A 101 -16.25 -11.46 -6.20
CA ALA A 101 -17.65 -11.51 -6.61
C ALA A 101 -17.93 -12.50 -7.76
N LEU A 102 -16.97 -12.73 -8.66
CA LEU A 102 -17.08 -13.75 -9.71
C LEU A 102 -16.92 -15.17 -9.15
N ALA A 103 -15.97 -15.38 -8.23
CA ALA A 103 -15.79 -16.68 -7.58
C ALA A 103 -17.02 -17.08 -6.73
N ASP A 104 -17.59 -16.13 -5.97
CA ASP A 104 -18.82 -16.37 -5.19
C ASP A 104 -20.04 -16.67 -6.08
N ALA A 105 -20.05 -16.16 -7.33
CA ALA A 105 -21.12 -16.43 -8.29
C ALA A 105 -21.01 -17.84 -8.90
N ASP A 106 -19.78 -18.29 -9.20
CA ASP A 106 -19.53 -19.64 -9.71
C ASP A 106 -19.84 -20.73 -8.67
N GLU A 107 -19.63 -20.47 -7.36
CA GLU A 107 -19.97 -21.41 -6.28
C GLU A 107 -21.48 -21.47 -5.96
N ALA A 108 -22.27 -20.47 -6.34
CA ALA A 108 -23.71 -20.43 -6.08
C ALA A 108 -24.55 -21.20 -7.13
N GLU A 109 -23.92 -21.68 -8.20
CA GLU A 109 -24.57 -22.41 -9.30
C GLU A 109 -24.36 -23.95 -9.26
N GLU A 110 -23.67 -24.49 -8.24
CA GLU A 110 -23.46 -25.94 -8.01
C GLU A 110 -24.35 -26.52 -6.89
#